data_AF-A0A1B6FV95-F1
#
_entry.id   AF-A0A1B6FV95-F1
#
_cell.length_a   1.000
_cell.length_b   1.000
_cell.length_c   1.000
_cell.angle_alpha   90.00
_cell.angle_beta   90.00
_cell.angle_gamma   90.00
#
_symmetry.space_group_name_H-M   'P 1'
#
loop_
_entity.id
_entity.type
_entity.pdbx_description
1 polymer ?
#
loop_
_entity_poly.entity_id
_entity_poly.type
_entity_poly.pdbx_seq_one_letter_code
_entity_poly.pdbx_strand_id
1 'polypeptide(L)'
;VKTDGDRDVEVSDVVKLLKVRYHSADVEEILGPDTDYDTGRKLATDFVQRSGLRNLPQALINGIPLPEKSLNGEEFEEAVLTEIMSQTPTIQKAVYRGDLTDSNNVVDYLMDQPNVMPRLNERILNTEKSRYLDLVKGAAKVGESVTYVTSKQHTDGVQPLTYWVVADLSQADHRELLSNALDQMKSSGRIRVSLIINSGPDADQAINKLVLAALQQDPSASTLDKILQDAEAVQLGDRHPAAYGLKDVDWDSVSTTLELHSQLASRILGFPAGARGLVCNGRVLGPLDSDEQFTTDDYSLLERFSMSAHVDKIYAALTKNMDEAELTSDMVMKTVALLAARPQHRTRFELPQLGEEHSVIKLAAQSGSSPALDVVVVVDPVSRGAQKIGPILSVLQHTTNCNIRIFLNCIDKHSDMPLKSFYRYVVEPEVTFTPEGRLGPGPLARFSNMPPAPLLTQNMHVPDNWLVEAVASPYDLDNIRLEEVESVVHSQFELEYLLLEGHCFESTLGNPPRGLQITLGTEVEPVQMDTIVMANLGYFQLKANPGAWVLRLRQGRSADIFDITSHEGSDTPENSTDIKA
;
A
#
# COMPACT_ATOMS: atom_id res chain seq x y z
N VAL A 1 -48.39 -1.71 28.53
CA VAL A 1 -48.71 -3.01 27.91
C VAL A 1 -47.53 -3.93 28.19
N LYS A 2 -47.78 -5.12 28.74
CA LYS A 2 -46.75 -6.10 29.10
C LYS A 2 -45.96 -6.49 27.85
N THR A 3 -44.65 -6.45 27.93
CA THR A 3 -43.72 -6.91 26.92
C THR A 3 -43.73 -8.44 26.91
N ASP A 4 -44.49 -9.02 25.98
CA ASP A 4 -44.18 -10.35 25.47
C ASP A 4 -42.77 -10.30 24.85
N GLY A 5 -42.01 -11.38 25.05
CA GLY A 5 -40.59 -11.48 24.70
C GLY A 5 -40.27 -11.14 23.25
N ASP A 6 -38.98 -10.86 23.00
CA ASP A 6 -38.34 -10.55 21.71
C ASP A 6 -39.02 -11.21 20.51
N ARG A 7 -40.06 -10.53 20.00
CA ARG A 7 -40.62 -10.78 18.69
C ARG A 7 -40.21 -9.61 17.83
N ASP A 8 -39.75 -9.91 16.62
CA ASP A 8 -39.41 -8.87 15.65
C ASP A 8 -40.60 -7.94 15.46
N VAL A 9 -40.32 -6.64 15.36
CA VAL A 9 -41.34 -5.61 15.22
C VAL A 9 -42.02 -5.78 13.87
N GLU A 10 -43.30 -6.18 13.89
CA GLU A 10 -44.09 -6.29 12.66
C GLU A 10 -44.66 -4.93 12.24
N VAL A 11 -44.95 -4.77 10.94
CA VAL A 11 -45.64 -3.58 10.38
C VAL A 11 -46.94 -3.29 11.14
N SER A 12 -47.63 -4.34 11.60
CA SER A 12 -48.87 -4.22 12.37
C SER A 12 -48.68 -3.56 13.73
N ASP A 13 -47.51 -3.71 14.35
CA ASP A 13 -47.17 -3.11 15.64
C ASP A 13 -46.77 -1.64 15.49
N VAL A 14 -46.07 -1.29 14.40
CA VAL A 14 -45.77 0.11 14.05
C VAL A 14 -47.05 0.90 13.80
N VAL A 15 -48.00 0.33 13.03
CA VAL A 15 -49.30 0.95 12.77
C VAL A 15 -50.11 1.13 14.06
N LYS A 16 -50.10 0.14 14.97
CA LYS A 16 -50.76 0.25 16.28
C LYS A 16 -50.14 1.35 17.13
N LEU A 17 -48.81 1.41 17.21
CA LEU A 17 -48.11 2.41 18.00
C LEU A 17 -48.35 3.83 17.47
N LEU A 18 -48.36 3.99 16.15
CA LEU A 18 -48.63 5.26 15.48
C LEU A 18 -50.04 5.77 15.79
N LYS A 19 -51.05 4.89 15.73
CA LYS A 19 -52.44 5.21 16.09
C LYS A 19 -52.61 5.55 17.58
N VAL A 20 -51.85 4.90 18.47
CA VAL A 20 -51.91 5.15 19.93
C VAL A 20 -51.22 6.46 20.30
N ARG A 21 -50.10 6.80 19.65
CA ARG A 21 -49.32 8.01 19.97
C ARG A 21 -49.86 9.25 19.27
N TYR A 22 -50.39 9.08 18.06
CA TYR A 22 -50.90 10.16 17.21
C TYR A 22 -52.30 9.81 16.68
N HIS A 23 -53.32 10.06 17.51
CA HIS A 23 -54.72 9.70 17.22
C HIS A 23 -55.31 10.40 15.98
N SER A 24 -54.71 11.48 15.51
CA SER A 24 -55.16 12.29 14.36
C SER A 24 -54.37 12.05 13.07
N ALA A 25 -53.34 11.19 13.11
CA ALA A 25 -52.49 10.94 11.96
C ALA A 25 -53.13 9.90 11.04
N ASP A 26 -53.27 10.24 9.75
CA ASP A 26 -53.71 9.26 8.75
C ASP A 26 -52.56 8.30 8.43
N VAL A 27 -52.81 7.02 8.61
CA VAL A 27 -51.82 5.97 8.39
C VAL A 27 -51.58 5.76 6.90
N GLU A 28 -52.59 5.98 6.05
CA GLU A 28 -52.44 5.88 4.59
C GLU A 28 -51.63 7.05 4.04
N GLU A 29 -51.69 8.23 4.65
CA GLU A 29 -50.87 9.39 4.24
C GLU A 29 -49.38 9.26 4.63
N ILE A 30 -49.07 8.43 5.65
CA ILE A 30 -47.69 8.26 6.16
C ILE A 30 -47.03 6.99 5.60
N LEU A 31 -47.78 5.89 5.51
CA LEU A 31 -47.25 4.57 5.11
C LEU A 31 -47.80 4.09 3.76
N GLY A 32 -48.67 4.88 3.11
CA GLY A 32 -49.22 4.53 1.81
C GLY A 32 -48.19 4.62 0.67
N PRO A 33 -48.43 3.90 -0.43
CA PRO A 33 -47.65 4.06 -1.65
C PRO A 33 -47.85 5.47 -2.22
N ASP A 34 -46.77 6.08 -2.72
CA ASP A 34 -46.76 7.41 -3.36
C ASP A 34 -47.04 8.61 -2.43
N THR A 35 -46.75 8.46 -1.13
CA THR A 35 -46.76 9.56 -0.15
C THR A 35 -45.47 10.39 -0.20
N ASP A 36 -45.49 11.60 0.38
CA ASP A 36 -44.27 12.41 0.53
C ASP A 36 -43.20 11.69 1.37
N TYR A 37 -43.62 10.89 2.34
CA TYR A 37 -42.74 10.05 3.16
C TYR A 37 -42.15 8.88 2.36
N ASP A 38 -42.93 8.22 1.50
CA ASP A 38 -42.42 7.18 0.60
C ASP A 38 -41.44 7.77 -0.44
N THR A 39 -41.75 8.95 -0.97
CA THR A 39 -40.85 9.71 -1.85
C THR A 39 -39.55 10.07 -1.14
N GLY A 40 -39.64 10.60 0.09
CA GLY A 40 -38.48 10.91 0.92
C GLY A 40 -37.63 9.67 1.24
N ARG A 41 -38.26 8.52 1.53
CA ARG A 41 -37.57 7.24 1.74
C ARG A 41 -36.84 6.76 0.48
N LYS A 42 -37.50 6.82 -0.68
CA LYS A 42 -36.91 6.47 -1.98
C LYS A 42 -35.72 7.37 -2.31
N LEU A 43 -35.86 8.69 -2.13
CA LEU A 43 -34.79 9.66 -2.33
C LEU A 43 -33.63 9.48 -1.35
N ALA A 44 -33.91 9.18 -0.07
CA ALA A 44 -32.88 8.91 0.91
C ALA A 44 -32.11 7.62 0.58
N THR A 45 -32.82 6.59 0.12
CA THR A 45 -32.21 5.33 -0.32
C THR A 45 -31.35 5.55 -1.56
N ASP A 46 -31.85 6.29 -2.55
CA ASP A 46 -31.10 6.69 -3.75
C ASP A 46 -29.87 7.51 -3.37
N PHE A 47 -29.99 8.48 -2.46
CA PHE A 47 -28.86 9.27 -1.99
C PHE A 47 -27.77 8.40 -1.34
N VAL A 48 -28.14 7.48 -0.45
CA VAL A 48 -27.20 6.55 0.18
C VAL A 48 -26.51 5.68 -0.87
N GLN A 49 -27.28 5.10 -1.80
CA GLN A 49 -26.73 4.27 -2.88
C GLN A 49 -25.81 5.05 -3.82
N ARG A 50 -26.15 6.29 -4.15
CA ARG A 50 -25.33 7.18 -4.99
C ARG A 50 -24.07 7.64 -4.28
N SER A 51 -24.14 7.88 -2.97
CA SER A 51 -22.99 8.29 -2.17
C SER A 51 -21.89 7.22 -2.11
N GLY A 52 -22.23 5.94 -2.27
CA GLY A 52 -21.26 4.83 -2.26
C GLY A 52 -20.73 4.44 -0.87
N LEU A 53 -21.28 5.04 0.19
CA LEU A 53 -20.93 4.76 1.58
C LEU A 53 -21.42 3.35 1.98
N ARG A 54 -20.51 2.50 2.47
CA ARG A 54 -20.85 1.13 2.89
C ARG A 54 -21.29 1.06 4.34
N ASN A 55 -20.50 1.66 5.21
CA ASN A 55 -20.69 1.55 6.64
C ASN A 55 -21.51 2.74 7.11
N LEU A 56 -22.67 2.45 7.70
CA LEU A 56 -23.58 3.44 8.25
C LEU A 56 -23.72 3.18 9.75
N PRO A 57 -23.76 4.21 10.59
CA PRO A 57 -23.81 5.64 10.26
C PRO A 57 -22.44 6.22 9.85
N GLN A 58 -22.46 7.19 8.92
CA GLN A 58 -21.27 7.91 8.46
C GLN A 58 -21.53 9.42 8.50
N ALA A 59 -20.59 10.19 9.03
CA ALA A 59 -20.61 11.66 9.00
C ALA A 59 -19.61 12.19 7.97
N LEU A 60 -19.98 13.28 7.30
CA LEU A 60 -19.18 13.97 6.29
C LEU A 60 -19.00 15.44 6.68
N ILE A 61 -17.77 15.96 6.59
CA ILE A 61 -17.49 17.40 6.68
C ILE A 61 -16.97 17.89 5.34
N ASN A 62 -17.70 18.81 4.71
CA ASN A 62 -17.38 19.37 3.39
C ASN A 62 -17.05 18.30 2.32
N GLY A 63 -17.71 17.14 2.40
CA GLY A 63 -17.50 16.00 1.49
C GLY A 63 -16.44 14.98 1.93
N ILE A 64 -15.74 15.20 3.05
CA ILE A 64 -14.74 14.26 3.60
C ILE A 64 -15.37 13.37 4.68
N PRO A 65 -15.29 12.04 4.56
CA PRO A 65 -15.82 11.12 5.58
C PRO A 65 -14.95 11.12 6.82
N LEU A 66 -15.57 11.28 7.99
CA LEU A 66 -14.88 11.15 9.28
C LEU A 66 -14.57 9.68 9.59
N PRO A 67 -13.44 9.38 10.25
CA PRO A 67 -13.11 8.01 10.64
C PRO A 67 -14.18 7.39 11.54
N GLU A 68 -14.54 6.13 11.28
CA GLU A 68 -15.56 5.41 12.06
C GLU A 68 -15.26 5.38 13.56
N LYS A 69 -13.98 5.25 13.93
CA LYS A 69 -13.52 5.23 15.32
C LYS A 69 -13.94 6.49 16.09
N SER A 70 -13.93 7.63 15.41
CA SER A 70 -14.30 8.93 15.96
C SER A 70 -15.80 9.24 15.92
N LEU A 71 -16.64 8.36 15.37
CA LEU A 71 -18.10 8.53 15.35
C LEU A 71 -18.75 8.13 16.68
N ASN A 72 -18.11 8.49 17.80
CA ASN A 72 -18.61 8.27 19.15
C ASN A 72 -18.85 9.62 19.86
N GLY A 73 -19.65 9.62 20.94
CA GLY A 73 -20.06 10.86 21.60
C GLY A 73 -18.93 11.66 22.27
N GLU A 74 -17.76 11.06 22.47
CA GLU A 74 -16.61 11.70 23.14
C GLU A 74 -15.64 12.33 22.13
N GLU A 75 -15.36 11.64 21.02
CA GLU A 75 -14.36 12.02 20.02
C GLU A 75 -14.92 12.78 18.82
N PHE A 76 -16.24 12.72 18.58
CA PHE A 76 -16.84 13.32 17.40
C PHE A 76 -16.57 14.82 17.30
N GLU A 77 -16.65 15.55 18.41
CA GLU A 77 -16.36 16.99 18.44
C GLU A 77 -14.88 17.28 18.09
N GLU A 78 -13.96 16.47 18.59
CA GLU A 78 -12.53 16.61 18.31
C GLU A 78 -12.21 16.31 16.85
N ALA A 79 -12.80 15.25 16.27
CA ALA A 79 -12.64 14.90 14.87
C ALA A 79 -13.17 16.01 13.94
N VAL A 80 -14.34 16.59 14.29
CA VAL A 80 -14.92 17.72 13.58
C VAL A 80 -13.98 18.94 13.63
N LEU A 81 -13.47 19.29 14.80
CA LEU A 81 -12.55 20.43 14.96
C LEU A 81 -11.23 20.21 14.22
N THR A 82 -10.69 19.00 14.29
CA THR A 82 -9.45 18.62 13.59
C THR A 82 -9.61 18.77 12.08
N GLU A 83 -10.73 18.30 11.54
CA GLU A 83 -11.01 18.39 10.10
C GLU A 83 -11.22 19.85 9.65
N ILE A 84 -11.94 20.67 10.45
CA ILE A 84 -12.07 22.11 10.20
C ILE A 84 -10.70 22.79 10.17
N MET A 85 -9.84 22.47 11.13
CA MET A 85 -8.50 23.05 11.21
C MET A 85 -7.61 22.61 10.04
N SER A 86 -7.78 21.38 9.55
CA SER A 86 -7.08 20.84 8.38
C SER A 86 -7.49 21.55 7.07
N GLN A 87 -8.78 21.82 6.89
CA GLN A 87 -9.31 22.41 5.65
C GLN A 87 -9.15 23.94 5.59
N THR A 88 -9.17 24.62 6.74
CA THR A 88 -9.14 26.10 6.82
C THR A 88 -7.97 26.75 6.05
N PRO A 89 -6.71 26.27 6.16
CA PRO A 89 -5.58 26.85 5.42
C PRO A 89 -5.75 26.84 3.90
N THR A 90 -6.41 25.82 3.35
CA THR A 90 -6.66 25.69 1.91
C THR A 90 -7.64 26.77 1.43
N ILE A 91 -8.73 26.98 2.17
CA ILE A 91 -9.71 28.03 1.89
C ILE A 91 -9.07 29.41 2.04
N GLN A 92 -8.30 29.64 3.10
CA GLN A 92 -7.56 30.90 3.30
C GLN A 92 -6.63 31.18 2.12
N LYS A 93 -5.90 30.17 1.64
CA LYS A 93 -5.00 30.30 0.48
C LYS A 93 -5.76 30.64 -0.81
N ALA A 94 -6.95 30.08 -1.01
CA ALA A 94 -7.82 30.44 -2.15
C ALA A 94 -8.27 31.91 -2.09
N VAL A 95 -8.65 32.40 -0.91
CA VAL A 95 -8.98 33.82 -0.70
C VAL A 95 -7.76 34.71 -0.96
N TYR A 96 -6.58 34.36 -0.43
CA TYR A 96 -5.36 35.13 -0.65
C TYR A 96 -4.92 35.18 -2.12
N ARG A 97 -5.21 34.13 -2.90
CA ARG A 97 -4.94 34.08 -4.35
C ARG A 97 -5.98 34.83 -5.19
N GLY A 98 -7.12 35.18 -4.59
CA GLY A 98 -8.26 35.77 -5.30
C GLY A 98 -9.11 34.75 -6.06
N ASP A 99 -8.94 33.44 -5.78
CA ASP A 99 -9.73 32.36 -6.39
C ASP A 99 -11.15 32.29 -5.80
N LEU A 100 -11.31 32.75 -4.55
CA LEU A 100 -12.59 32.85 -3.85
C LEU A 100 -12.88 34.31 -3.50
N THR A 101 -14.02 34.83 -3.97
CA THR A 101 -14.45 36.21 -3.74
C THR A 101 -15.78 36.27 -2.99
N ASP A 102 -16.15 37.45 -2.48
CA ASP A 102 -17.39 37.65 -1.69
C ASP A 102 -18.68 37.30 -2.45
N SER A 103 -18.63 37.21 -3.79
CA SER A 103 -19.79 36.82 -4.62
C SER A 103 -19.93 35.32 -4.80
N ASN A 104 -18.93 34.53 -4.39
CA ASN A 104 -18.95 33.07 -4.52
C ASN A 104 -19.50 32.40 -3.26
N ASN A 105 -20.32 31.37 -3.44
CA ASN A 105 -20.68 30.46 -2.36
C ASN A 105 -19.51 29.52 -2.09
N VAL A 106 -19.07 29.48 -0.82
CA VAL A 106 -17.93 28.66 -0.39
C VAL A 106 -18.20 27.17 -0.58
N VAL A 107 -19.45 26.72 -0.37
CA VAL A 107 -19.82 25.31 -0.54
C VAL A 107 -19.72 24.91 -2.01
N ASP A 108 -20.25 25.73 -2.90
CA ASP A 108 -20.20 25.46 -4.34
C ASP A 108 -18.76 25.45 -4.84
N TYR A 109 -17.92 26.39 -4.36
CA TYR A 109 -16.48 26.40 -4.64
C TYR A 109 -15.77 25.11 -4.19
N LEU A 110 -16.12 24.59 -3.01
CA LEU A 110 -15.58 23.34 -2.50
C LEU A 110 -16.03 22.15 -3.35
N MET A 111 -17.30 22.12 -3.76
CA MET A 111 -17.86 21.03 -4.57
C MET A 111 -17.37 21.05 -6.02
N ASP A 112 -16.98 22.21 -6.54
CA ASP A 112 -16.39 22.37 -7.88
C ASP A 112 -14.90 22.00 -7.94
N GLN A 113 -14.28 21.65 -6.80
CA GLN A 113 -12.88 21.26 -6.79
C GLN A 113 -12.66 19.98 -7.62
N PRO A 114 -11.52 19.87 -8.34
CA PRO A 114 -11.24 18.75 -9.23
C PRO A 114 -11.13 17.39 -8.51
N ASN A 115 -10.98 17.41 -7.18
CA ASN A 115 -10.86 16.21 -6.34
C ASN A 115 -12.19 15.80 -5.70
N VAL A 116 -13.26 16.59 -5.84
CA VAL A 116 -14.58 16.26 -5.31
C VAL A 116 -15.33 15.41 -6.33
N MET A 117 -15.84 14.28 -5.87
CA MET A 117 -16.46 13.26 -6.70
C MET A 117 -17.88 13.00 -6.22
N PRO A 118 -18.83 12.74 -7.14
CA PRO A 118 -20.24 12.55 -6.79
C PRO A 118 -20.51 11.26 -6.00
N ARG A 119 -19.58 10.31 -6.04
CA ARG A 119 -19.64 9.01 -5.37
C ARG A 119 -18.33 8.76 -4.64
N LEU A 120 -18.41 8.24 -3.42
CA LEU A 120 -17.29 7.92 -2.55
C LEU A 120 -17.21 6.42 -2.38
N ASN A 121 -16.35 5.77 -3.17
CA ASN A 121 -16.09 4.34 -3.02
C ASN A 121 -14.80 4.14 -2.22
N GLU A 122 -14.93 3.62 -1.00
CA GLU A 122 -13.79 3.38 -0.11
C GLU A 122 -12.74 2.46 -0.73
N ARG A 123 -13.13 1.44 -1.52
CA ARG A 123 -12.17 0.54 -2.18
C ARG A 123 -11.24 1.28 -3.14
N ILE A 124 -11.73 2.35 -3.77
CA ILE A 124 -10.95 3.16 -4.71
C ILE A 124 -10.11 4.19 -3.97
N LEU A 125 -10.68 4.85 -2.96
CA LEU A 125 -10.05 5.95 -2.24
C LEU A 125 -9.00 5.48 -1.22
N ASN A 126 -9.15 4.28 -0.66
CA ASN A 126 -8.23 3.73 0.33
C ASN A 126 -6.94 3.21 -0.33
N THR A 127 -5.84 3.95 -0.15
CA THR A 127 -4.52 3.62 -0.70
C THR A 127 -3.71 2.69 0.19
N GLU A 128 -3.97 2.64 1.50
CA GLU A 128 -3.15 1.90 2.47
C GLU A 128 -3.31 0.37 2.32
N LYS A 129 -4.53 -0.09 2.06
CA LYS A 129 -4.86 -1.52 1.88
C LYS A 129 -4.75 -1.99 0.42
N SER A 130 -4.18 -1.16 -0.46
CA SER A 130 -4.16 -1.46 -1.89
C SER A 130 -3.14 -2.54 -2.25
N ARG A 131 -3.63 -3.66 -2.76
CA ARG A 131 -2.79 -4.75 -3.30
C ARG A 131 -2.46 -4.48 -4.77
N TYR A 132 -1.19 -4.46 -5.11
CA TYR A 132 -0.72 -4.34 -6.49
C TYR A 132 -0.06 -5.63 -6.97
N LEU A 133 -0.29 -5.98 -8.23
CA LEU A 133 0.33 -7.14 -8.89
C LEU A 133 1.72 -6.77 -9.39
N ASP A 134 2.70 -7.66 -9.16
CA ASP A 134 3.99 -7.58 -9.83
C ASP A 134 3.85 -8.08 -11.28
N LEU A 135 3.65 -7.12 -12.20
CA LEU A 135 3.53 -7.37 -13.64
C LEU A 135 4.88 -7.49 -14.36
N VAL A 136 6.00 -7.38 -13.64
CA VAL A 136 7.36 -7.52 -14.19
C VAL A 136 7.85 -8.95 -14.07
N LYS A 137 7.45 -9.64 -12.99
CA LYS A 137 7.66 -11.09 -12.81
C LYS A 137 6.40 -11.87 -13.25
N GLY A 138 6.46 -13.21 -13.28
CA GLY A 138 5.33 -14.17 -13.37
C GLY A 138 4.12 -13.82 -14.26
N ALA A 139 3.33 -12.82 -13.86
CA ALA A 139 2.20 -12.24 -14.59
C ALA A 139 2.58 -11.52 -15.92
N ALA A 140 3.86 -11.21 -16.15
CA ALA A 140 4.34 -10.59 -17.39
C ALA A 140 3.98 -11.41 -18.66
N LYS A 141 4.12 -12.73 -18.60
CA LYS A 141 3.72 -13.65 -19.69
C LYS A 141 2.21 -13.68 -19.90
N VAL A 142 1.44 -13.36 -18.86
CA VAL A 142 -0.02 -13.45 -18.93
C VAL A 142 -0.63 -12.18 -19.51
N GLY A 143 -0.09 -11.01 -19.18
CA GLY A 143 -0.48 -9.75 -19.83
C GLY A 143 -0.29 -9.75 -21.35
N GLU A 144 0.63 -10.58 -21.87
CA GLU A 144 0.87 -10.79 -23.31
C GLU A 144 -0.15 -11.74 -23.96
N SER A 145 -0.77 -12.64 -23.19
CA SER A 145 -1.78 -13.60 -23.68
C SER A 145 -3.21 -13.07 -23.66
N VAL A 146 -3.42 -11.92 -23.02
CA VAL A 146 -4.74 -11.35 -22.75
C VAL A 146 -5.10 -10.36 -23.86
N THR A 147 -6.28 -10.52 -24.47
CA THR A 147 -6.74 -9.65 -25.55
C THR A 147 -7.38 -8.39 -24.99
N TYR A 148 -7.04 -7.23 -25.57
CA TYR A 148 -7.54 -5.93 -25.16
C TYR A 148 -8.55 -5.37 -26.15
N VAL A 149 -9.60 -4.79 -25.61
CA VAL A 149 -10.59 -4.00 -26.35
C VAL A 149 -10.25 -2.53 -26.14
N THR A 150 -10.30 -1.75 -27.22
CA THR A 150 -10.08 -0.30 -27.20
C THR A 150 -11.23 0.43 -27.89
N SER A 151 -11.38 1.72 -27.62
CA SER A 151 -12.34 2.56 -28.33
C SER A 151 -11.82 2.89 -29.73
N LYS A 152 -12.65 2.70 -30.76
CA LYS A 152 -12.35 3.04 -32.17
C LYS A 152 -12.13 4.56 -32.40
N GLN A 153 -12.45 5.39 -31.41
CA GLN A 153 -12.27 6.84 -31.49
C GLN A 153 -10.80 7.28 -31.31
N HIS A 154 -9.94 6.41 -30.76
CA HIS A 154 -8.51 6.66 -30.56
C HIS A 154 -7.68 5.52 -31.15
N THR A 155 -7.51 5.53 -32.48
CA THR A 155 -6.78 4.47 -33.19
C THR A 155 -5.25 4.61 -33.15
N ASP A 156 -4.71 5.78 -32.79
CA ASP A 156 -3.26 6.06 -32.89
C ASP A 156 -2.59 6.49 -31.57
N GLY A 157 -3.23 6.27 -30.41
CA GLY A 157 -2.72 6.74 -29.11
C GLY A 157 -2.52 5.64 -28.07
N VAL A 158 -1.51 5.81 -27.22
CA VAL A 158 -1.28 4.99 -26.02
C VAL A 158 -2.44 5.17 -25.04
N GLN A 159 -3.07 4.08 -24.61
CA GLN A 159 -4.09 4.09 -23.56
C GLN A 159 -3.40 3.97 -22.19
N PRO A 160 -3.36 5.04 -21.38
CA PRO A 160 -2.64 5.03 -20.11
C PRO A 160 -3.32 4.17 -19.02
N LEU A 161 -4.61 3.85 -19.16
CA LEU A 161 -5.37 3.03 -18.22
C LEU A 161 -5.73 1.67 -18.80
N THR A 162 -5.43 0.63 -18.04
CA THR A 162 -5.77 -0.77 -18.36
C THR A 162 -6.67 -1.35 -17.27
N TYR A 163 -7.85 -1.80 -17.66
CA TYR A 163 -8.79 -2.50 -16.80
C TYR A 163 -8.81 -3.98 -17.15
N TRP A 164 -8.55 -4.86 -16.17
CA TRP A 164 -8.88 -6.27 -16.27
C TRP A 164 -10.11 -6.55 -15.41
N VAL A 165 -11.22 -6.83 -16.07
CA VAL A 165 -12.48 -7.21 -15.43
C VAL A 165 -12.43 -8.71 -15.18
N VAL A 166 -12.48 -9.11 -13.91
CA VAL A 166 -12.56 -10.51 -13.51
C VAL A 166 -14.03 -10.83 -13.28
N ALA A 167 -14.58 -11.73 -14.09
CA ALA A 167 -16.02 -11.99 -14.07
C ALA A 167 -16.35 -13.39 -14.61
N ASP A 168 -17.49 -13.91 -14.17
CA ASP A 168 -18.19 -15.04 -14.78
C ASP A 168 -19.45 -14.54 -15.47
N LEU A 169 -19.48 -14.51 -16.80
CA LEU A 169 -20.56 -13.91 -17.56
C LEU A 169 -21.88 -14.72 -17.53
N SER A 170 -21.88 -15.90 -16.88
CA SER A 170 -23.12 -16.62 -16.59
C SER A 170 -24.05 -15.82 -15.67
N GLN A 171 -23.49 -14.99 -14.78
CA GLN A 171 -24.22 -14.18 -13.80
C GLN A 171 -24.61 -12.81 -14.37
N ALA A 172 -25.79 -12.28 -13.97
CA ALA A 172 -26.25 -10.95 -14.40
C ALA A 172 -25.33 -9.82 -13.89
N ASP A 173 -25.03 -9.85 -12.60
CA ASP A 173 -24.21 -8.86 -11.88
C ASP A 173 -22.79 -8.73 -12.44
N HIS A 174 -22.29 -9.79 -13.06
CA HIS A 174 -20.97 -9.85 -13.69
C HIS A 174 -20.98 -9.29 -15.11
N ARG A 175 -22.09 -9.50 -15.84
CA ARG A 175 -22.33 -8.89 -17.14
C ARG A 175 -22.45 -7.38 -17.00
N GLU A 176 -23.14 -6.91 -15.95
CA GLU A 176 -23.27 -5.49 -15.63
C GLU A 176 -21.90 -4.83 -15.33
N LEU A 177 -21.03 -5.53 -14.57
CA LEU A 177 -19.67 -5.05 -14.31
C LEU A 177 -18.88 -4.83 -15.62
N LEU A 178 -18.97 -5.79 -16.56
CA LEU A 178 -18.29 -5.67 -17.85
C LEU A 178 -18.92 -4.58 -18.74
N SER A 179 -20.26 -4.47 -18.78
CA SER A 179 -20.93 -3.43 -19.58
C SER A 179 -20.58 -2.03 -19.10
N ASN A 180 -20.59 -1.81 -17.77
CA ASN A 180 -20.22 -0.52 -17.17
C ASN A 180 -18.76 -0.15 -17.49
N ALA A 181 -17.85 -1.13 -17.49
CA ALA A 181 -16.45 -0.93 -17.90
C ALA A 181 -16.32 -0.55 -19.40
N LEU A 182 -17.08 -1.22 -20.27
CA LEU A 182 -17.07 -0.94 -21.71
C LEU A 182 -17.67 0.43 -22.03
N ASP A 183 -18.71 0.85 -21.32
CA ASP A 183 -19.31 2.18 -21.50
C ASP A 183 -18.39 3.30 -21.04
N GLN A 184 -17.68 3.11 -19.91
CA GLN A 184 -16.64 4.06 -19.50
C GLN A 184 -15.48 4.12 -20.51
N MET A 185 -15.09 2.97 -21.07
CA MET A 185 -14.05 2.91 -22.09
C MET A 185 -14.44 3.68 -23.36
N LYS A 186 -15.71 3.56 -23.80
CA LYS A 186 -16.25 4.30 -24.95
C LYS A 186 -16.30 5.80 -24.69
N SER A 187 -16.62 6.23 -23.45
CA SER A 187 -16.76 7.64 -23.09
C SER A 187 -15.42 8.36 -22.94
N SER A 188 -14.43 7.72 -22.30
CA SER A 188 -13.11 8.31 -22.02
C SER A 188 -12.14 8.21 -23.20
N GLY A 189 -12.14 7.08 -23.92
CA GLY A 189 -11.18 6.81 -25.00
C GLY A 189 -9.72 6.59 -24.56
N ARG A 190 -9.40 6.79 -23.27
CA ARG A 190 -8.06 6.59 -22.68
C ARG A 190 -7.88 5.26 -21.96
N ILE A 191 -8.93 4.44 -21.96
CA ILE A 191 -9.00 3.16 -21.27
C ILE A 191 -8.92 2.05 -22.31
N ARG A 192 -8.24 0.96 -21.96
CA ARG A 192 -8.40 -0.34 -22.62
C ARG A 192 -8.92 -1.34 -21.61
N VAL A 193 -9.86 -2.18 -22.04
CA VAL A 193 -10.53 -3.17 -21.18
C VAL A 193 -10.16 -4.56 -21.64
N SER A 194 -9.94 -5.46 -20.69
CA SER A 194 -9.85 -6.88 -20.94
C SER A 194 -10.71 -7.67 -19.96
N LEU A 195 -11.07 -8.88 -20.36
CA LEU A 195 -11.89 -9.80 -19.59
C LEU A 195 -11.06 -11.02 -19.17
N ILE A 196 -11.11 -11.31 -17.88
CA ILE A 196 -10.54 -12.50 -17.26
C ILE A 196 -11.70 -13.31 -16.71
N ILE A 197 -11.90 -14.51 -17.26
CA ILE A 197 -13.03 -15.34 -16.87
C ILE A 197 -12.66 -16.16 -15.63
N ASN A 198 -13.46 -16.00 -14.58
CA ASN A 198 -13.34 -16.75 -13.34
C ASN A 198 -14.63 -17.51 -13.07
N SER A 199 -14.88 -18.59 -13.81
CA SER A 199 -16.11 -19.36 -13.68
C SER A 199 -16.10 -20.28 -12.47
N GLY A 200 -17.28 -20.46 -11.86
CA GLY A 200 -17.51 -21.51 -10.87
C GLY A 200 -17.42 -22.92 -11.49
N PRO A 201 -17.19 -23.97 -10.69
CA PRO A 201 -17.10 -25.36 -11.19
C PRO A 201 -18.38 -25.84 -11.89
N ASP A 202 -19.55 -25.33 -11.50
CA ASP A 202 -20.86 -25.72 -12.02
C ASP A 202 -21.48 -24.68 -13.00
N ALA A 203 -20.72 -23.66 -13.39
CA ALA A 203 -21.25 -22.55 -14.20
C ALA A 203 -21.38 -22.90 -15.69
N ASP A 204 -22.42 -22.40 -16.34
CA ASP A 204 -22.56 -22.50 -17.80
C ASP A 204 -21.49 -21.64 -18.50
N GLN A 205 -20.65 -22.30 -19.29
CA GLN A 205 -19.53 -21.67 -19.99
C GLN A 205 -19.88 -21.24 -21.41
N ALA A 206 -21.11 -21.45 -21.90
CA ALA A 206 -21.49 -21.13 -23.27
C ALA A 206 -21.20 -19.66 -23.63
N ILE A 207 -21.67 -18.73 -22.79
CA ILE A 207 -21.46 -17.30 -22.98
C ILE A 207 -19.99 -16.89 -22.78
N ASN A 208 -19.32 -17.48 -21.78
CA ASN A 208 -17.91 -17.25 -21.49
C ASN A 208 -17.02 -17.62 -22.69
N LYS A 209 -17.25 -18.80 -23.29
CA LYS A 209 -16.54 -19.26 -24.49
C LYS A 209 -16.87 -18.42 -25.72
N LEU A 210 -18.13 -18.01 -25.89
CA LEU A 210 -18.55 -17.18 -27.01
C LEU A 210 -17.87 -15.80 -26.97
N VAL A 211 -17.78 -15.19 -25.79
CA VAL A 211 -17.09 -13.90 -25.62
C VAL A 211 -15.60 -14.02 -25.85
N LEU A 212 -14.94 -15.08 -25.36
CA LEU A 212 -13.53 -15.31 -25.66
C LEU A 212 -13.28 -15.52 -27.16
N ALA A 213 -14.14 -16.28 -27.84
CA ALA A 213 -14.07 -16.46 -29.29
C ALA A 213 -14.24 -15.12 -30.02
N ALA A 214 -15.14 -14.25 -29.55
CA ALA A 214 -15.30 -12.92 -30.10
C ALA A 214 -14.04 -12.06 -29.91
N LEU A 215 -13.45 -12.07 -28.72
CA LEU A 215 -12.21 -11.34 -28.43
C LEU A 215 -11.04 -11.80 -29.31
N GLN A 216 -10.89 -13.11 -29.53
CA GLN A 216 -9.80 -13.66 -30.35
C GLN A 216 -9.90 -13.30 -31.85
N GLN A 217 -11.12 -13.12 -32.39
CA GLN A 217 -11.33 -12.81 -33.81
C GLN A 217 -11.48 -11.32 -34.09
N ASP A 218 -12.38 -10.64 -33.37
CA ASP A 218 -12.69 -9.21 -33.54
C ASP A 218 -12.89 -8.56 -32.16
N PRO A 219 -11.84 -7.99 -31.55
CA PRO A 219 -11.91 -7.32 -30.26
C PRO A 219 -12.63 -5.96 -30.38
N SER A 220 -13.94 -6.01 -30.60
CA SER A 220 -14.81 -4.85 -30.78
C SER A 220 -15.81 -4.77 -29.63
N ALA A 221 -15.84 -3.62 -28.94
CA ALA A 221 -16.78 -3.35 -27.86
C ALA A 221 -18.25 -3.55 -28.30
N SER A 222 -18.59 -3.18 -29.53
CA SER A 222 -19.96 -3.32 -30.06
C SER A 222 -20.38 -4.78 -30.29
N THR A 223 -19.43 -5.68 -30.51
CA THR A 223 -19.71 -7.12 -30.63
C THR A 223 -19.97 -7.71 -29.25
N LEU A 224 -19.19 -7.29 -28.25
CA LEU A 224 -19.36 -7.68 -26.86
C LEU A 224 -20.69 -7.21 -26.29
N ASP A 225 -21.07 -5.94 -26.50
CA ASP A 225 -22.35 -5.39 -26.03
C ASP A 225 -23.53 -6.22 -26.55
N LYS A 226 -23.50 -6.63 -27.82
CA LYS A 226 -24.55 -7.47 -28.43
C LYS A 226 -24.62 -8.85 -27.80
N ILE A 227 -23.47 -9.47 -27.53
CA ILE A 227 -23.42 -10.79 -26.87
C ILE A 227 -23.95 -10.68 -25.43
N LEU A 228 -23.61 -9.61 -24.71
CA LEU A 228 -24.09 -9.36 -23.35
C LEU A 228 -25.61 -9.10 -23.30
N GLN A 229 -26.18 -8.40 -24.28
CA GLN A 229 -27.63 -8.18 -24.40
C GLN A 229 -28.40 -9.46 -24.76
N ASP A 230 -27.84 -10.30 -25.64
CA ASP A 230 -28.45 -11.58 -26.05
C ASP A 230 -28.13 -12.73 -25.07
N ALA A 231 -27.59 -12.44 -23.89
CA ALA A 231 -26.98 -13.44 -23.02
C ALA A 231 -27.94 -14.57 -22.57
N GLU A 232 -29.22 -14.27 -22.34
CA GLU A 232 -30.23 -15.30 -22.02
C GLU A 232 -30.49 -16.22 -23.23
N ALA A 233 -30.55 -15.67 -24.45
CA ALA A 233 -30.72 -16.44 -25.68
C ALA A 233 -29.47 -17.27 -26.02
N VAL A 234 -28.28 -16.82 -25.62
CA VAL A 234 -27.04 -17.59 -25.74
C VAL A 234 -27.01 -18.75 -24.75
N GLN A 235 -27.45 -18.56 -23.51
CA GLN A 235 -27.55 -19.63 -22.50
C GLN A 235 -28.61 -20.68 -22.88
N LEU A 236 -29.71 -20.26 -23.49
CA LEU A 236 -30.75 -21.15 -24.03
C LEU A 236 -30.30 -21.90 -25.31
N GLY A 237 -29.19 -21.50 -25.94
CA GLY A 237 -28.66 -22.10 -27.16
C GLY A 237 -29.30 -21.61 -28.46
N ASP A 238 -30.14 -20.58 -28.40
CA ASP A 238 -30.88 -20.03 -29.55
C ASP A 238 -30.01 -19.17 -30.48
N ARG A 239 -28.89 -18.64 -29.96
CA ARG A 239 -27.94 -17.79 -30.70
C ARG A 239 -26.58 -18.48 -30.83
N HIS A 240 -26.19 -18.77 -32.08
CA HIS A 240 -24.90 -19.38 -32.42
C HIS A 240 -23.83 -18.34 -32.78
N PRO A 241 -22.52 -18.70 -32.74
CA PRO A 241 -21.40 -17.80 -33.08
C PRO A 241 -21.55 -17.06 -34.41
N ALA A 242 -22.18 -17.71 -35.41
CA ALA A 242 -22.43 -17.12 -36.71
C ALA A 242 -23.31 -15.85 -36.66
N ALA A 243 -24.19 -15.70 -35.67
CA ALA A 243 -25.03 -14.52 -35.49
C ALA A 243 -24.21 -13.26 -35.15
N TYR A 244 -23.00 -13.44 -34.63
CA TYR A 244 -22.08 -12.36 -34.26
C TYR A 244 -20.96 -12.16 -35.29
N GLY A 245 -21.05 -12.83 -36.45
CA GLY A 245 -20.06 -12.73 -37.52
C GLY A 245 -18.79 -13.56 -37.31
N LEU A 246 -18.76 -14.42 -36.28
CA LEU A 246 -17.64 -15.31 -35.99
C LEU A 246 -17.62 -16.49 -36.97
N LYS A 247 -16.47 -16.75 -37.58
CA LYS A 247 -16.27 -17.84 -38.55
C LYS A 247 -15.08 -18.70 -38.12
N ASP A 248 -15.19 -20.01 -38.29
CA ASP A 248 -14.09 -20.96 -38.03
C ASP A 248 -13.45 -20.77 -36.64
N VAL A 249 -14.28 -20.75 -35.59
CA VAL A 249 -13.82 -20.60 -34.20
C VAL A 249 -13.03 -21.84 -33.76
N ASP A 250 -11.80 -21.64 -33.31
CA ASP A 250 -10.98 -22.66 -32.67
C ASP A 250 -11.37 -22.79 -31.19
N TRP A 251 -12.26 -23.74 -30.90
CA TRP A 251 -12.74 -23.99 -29.55
C TRP A 251 -11.67 -24.57 -28.61
N ASP A 252 -10.65 -25.25 -29.16
CA ASP A 252 -9.56 -25.82 -28.36
C ASP A 252 -8.67 -24.69 -27.82
N SER A 253 -8.34 -23.72 -28.67
CA SER A 253 -7.67 -22.47 -28.26
C SER A 253 -8.47 -21.71 -27.18
N VAL A 254 -9.77 -21.52 -27.41
CA VAL A 254 -10.67 -20.84 -26.44
C VAL A 254 -10.71 -21.57 -25.10
N SER A 255 -10.77 -22.90 -25.09
CA SER A 255 -10.77 -23.69 -23.87
C SER A 255 -9.45 -23.58 -23.11
N THR A 256 -8.32 -23.55 -23.82
CA THR A 256 -7.00 -23.33 -23.24
C THR A 256 -6.90 -21.94 -22.62
N THR A 257 -7.40 -20.90 -23.29
CA THR A 257 -7.47 -19.53 -22.73
C THR A 257 -8.34 -19.47 -21.47
N LEU A 258 -9.46 -20.18 -21.46
CA LEU A 258 -10.35 -20.25 -20.29
C LEU A 258 -9.65 -20.88 -19.07
N GLU A 259 -8.94 -21.99 -19.27
CA GLU A 259 -8.14 -22.63 -18.21
C GLU A 259 -7.04 -21.70 -17.69
N LEU A 260 -6.37 -20.97 -18.58
CA LEU A 260 -5.36 -19.97 -18.22
C LEU A 260 -5.98 -18.83 -17.39
N HIS A 261 -7.16 -18.32 -17.78
CA HIS A 261 -7.86 -17.28 -17.04
C HIS A 261 -8.25 -17.74 -15.62
N SER A 262 -8.76 -18.96 -15.48
CA SER A 262 -9.10 -19.55 -14.17
C SER A 262 -7.87 -19.74 -13.27
N GLN A 263 -6.75 -20.20 -13.85
CA GLN A 263 -5.48 -20.31 -13.10
C GLN A 263 -4.94 -18.94 -12.68
N LEU A 264 -5.08 -17.91 -13.53
CA LEU A 264 -4.69 -16.55 -13.17
C LEU A 264 -5.56 -15.99 -12.05
N ALA A 265 -6.87 -16.15 -12.14
CA ALA A 265 -7.80 -15.64 -11.12
C ALA A 265 -7.51 -16.28 -9.75
N SER A 266 -7.30 -17.60 -9.72
CA SER A 266 -7.02 -18.33 -8.47
C SER A 266 -5.60 -18.13 -7.94
N ARG A 267 -4.56 -18.30 -8.77
CA ARG A 267 -3.16 -18.29 -8.29
C ARG A 267 -2.52 -16.91 -8.19
N ILE A 268 -2.85 -16.00 -9.10
CA ILE A 268 -2.22 -14.67 -9.16
C ILE A 268 -3.08 -13.67 -8.39
N LEU A 269 -4.37 -13.59 -8.72
CA LEU A 269 -5.28 -12.64 -8.06
C LEU A 269 -5.71 -13.13 -6.67
N GLY A 270 -5.73 -14.44 -6.43
CA GLY A 270 -6.21 -15.02 -5.16
C GLY A 270 -7.73 -14.93 -5.03
N PHE A 271 -8.46 -14.85 -6.14
CA PHE A 271 -9.92 -14.77 -6.13
C PHE A 271 -10.50 -16.18 -6.00
N PRO A 272 -11.54 -16.38 -5.17
CA PRO A 272 -12.25 -17.65 -5.13
C PRO A 272 -12.96 -17.89 -6.48
N ALA A 273 -13.20 -19.16 -6.82
CA ALA A 273 -13.88 -19.52 -8.07
C ALA A 273 -15.29 -18.89 -8.11
N GLY A 274 -15.64 -18.27 -9.23
CA GLY A 274 -16.92 -17.56 -9.39
C GLY A 274 -16.96 -16.15 -8.79
N ALA A 275 -15.87 -15.65 -8.19
CA ALA A 275 -15.82 -14.28 -7.70
C ALA A 275 -15.54 -13.27 -8.81
N ARG A 276 -16.11 -12.06 -8.66
CA ARG A 276 -15.87 -10.92 -9.54
C ARG A 276 -14.95 -9.87 -8.92
N GLY A 277 -14.35 -9.06 -9.77
CA GLY A 277 -13.64 -7.85 -9.37
C GLY A 277 -12.92 -7.17 -10.53
N LEU A 278 -12.09 -6.19 -10.19
CA LEU A 278 -11.46 -5.33 -11.18
C LEU A 278 -9.97 -5.18 -10.87
N VAL A 279 -9.14 -5.14 -11.89
CA VAL A 279 -7.73 -4.76 -11.75
C VAL A 279 -7.47 -3.53 -12.61
N CYS A 280 -6.95 -2.46 -12.02
CA CYS A 280 -6.62 -1.21 -12.70
C CYS A 280 -5.11 -0.96 -12.65
N ASN A 281 -4.43 -1.04 -13.80
CA ASN A 281 -2.97 -0.89 -13.91
C ASN A 281 -2.19 -1.70 -12.84
N GLY A 282 -2.64 -2.94 -12.59
CA GLY A 282 -2.07 -3.83 -11.57
C GLY A 282 -2.65 -3.67 -10.16
N ARG A 283 -3.39 -2.61 -9.83
CA ARG A 283 -4.11 -2.47 -8.55
C ARG A 283 -5.32 -3.40 -8.53
N VAL A 284 -5.40 -4.29 -7.56
CA VAL A 284 -6.51 -5.25 -7.41
C VAL A 284 -7.62 -4.64 -6.55
N LEU A 285 -8.82 -4.53 -7.12
CA LEU A 285 -10.05 -4.05 -6.51
C LEU A 285 -11.04 -5.22 -6.46
N GLY A 286 -10.89 -6.09 -5.46
CA GLY A 286 -11.76 -7.23 -5.25
C GLY A 286 -11.12 -8.34 -4.40
N PRO A 287 -11.84 -9.46 -4.18
CA PRO A 287 -13.15 -9.78 -4.73
C PRO A 287 -14.25 -8.81 -4.24
N LEU A 288 -15.21 -8.49 -5.10
CA LEU A 288 -16.37 -7.65 -4.75
C LEU A 288 -17.41 -8.51 -4.05
N ASP A 289 -18.11 -7.92 -3.09
CA ASP A 289 -19.17 -8.62 -2.35
C ASP A 289 -20.41 -8.83 -3.26
N SER A 290 -21.30 -9.75 -2.87
CA SER A 290 -22.48 -10.08 -3.69
C SER A 290 -23.47 -8.92 -3.81
N ASP A 291 -23.59 -8.13 -2.74
CA ASP A 291 -24.43 -6.94 -2.61
C ASP A 291 -23.73 -5.66 -3.10
N GLU A 292 -22.44 -5.73 -3.42
CA GLU A 292 -21.65 -4.59 -3.87
C GLU A 292 -21.92 -4.28 -5.35
N GLN A 293 -22.44 -3.09 -5.63
CA GLN A 293 -22.60 -2.60 -7.00
C GLN A 293 -21.43 -1.68 -7.41
N PHE A 294 -20.86 -1.96 -8.58
CA PHE A 294 -19.80 -1.14 -9.18
C PHE A 294 -20.35 -0.49 -10.46
N THR A 295 -20.71 0.79 -10.35
CA THR A 295 -21.42 1.53 -11.40
C THR A 295 -20.46 2.31 -12.30
N THR A 296 -20.98 2.94 -13.35
CA THR A 296 -20.19 3.83 -14.23
C THR A 296 -19.56 5.00 -13.46
N ASP A 297 -20.23 5.50 -12.42
CA ASP A 297 -19.68 6.55 -11.55
C ASP A 297 -18.44 6.06 -10.78
N ASP A 298 -18.42 4.80 -10.33
CA ASP A 298 -17.24 4.19 -9.70
C ASP A 298 -16.07 4.07 -10.70
N TYR A 299 -16.35 3.70 -11.95
CA TYR A 299 -15.33 3.67 -13.00
C TYR A 299 -14.77 5.07 -13.29
N SER A 300 -15.63 6.09 -13.27
CA SER A 300 -15.21 7.49 -13.47
C SER A 300 -14.35 8.00 -12.31
N LEU A 301 -14.69 7.62 -11.08
CA LEU A 301 -13.91 7.89 -9.88
C LEU A 301 -12.54 7.21 -9.97
N LEU A 302 -12.53 5.92 -10.33
CA LEU A 302 -11.30 5.14 -10.47
C LEU A 302 -10.37 5.73 -11.52
N GLU A 303 -10.91 6.14 -12.66
CA GLU A 303 -10.15 6.81 -13.72
C GLU A 303 -9.51 8.10 -13.20
N ARG A 304 -10.31 9.03 -12.67
CA ARG A 304 -9.81 10.34 -12.21
C ARG A 304 -8.80 10.21 -11.08
N PHE A 305 -9.09 9.33 -10.11
CA PHE A 305 -8.19 9.05 -9.01
C PHE A 305 -6.87 8.45 -9.50
N SER A 306 -6.91 7.43 -10.35
CA SER A 306 -5.69 6.77 -10.83
C SER A 306 -4.84 7.69 -11.71
N MET A 307 -5.48 8.51 -12.55
CA MET A 307 -4.83 9.52 -13.40
C MET A 307 -4.08 10.56 -12.57
N SER A 308 -4.80 11.21 -11.65
CA SER A 308 -4.23 12.26 -10.78
C SER A 308 -3.18 11.73 -9.80
N ALA A 309 -3.37 10.53 -9.25
CA ALA A 309 -2.47 9.96 -8.25
C ALA A 309 -1.11 9.60 -8.86
N HIS A 310 -1.11 8.80 -9.93
CA HIS A 310 0.09 8.16 -10.46
C HIS A 310 0.24 8.30 -11.97
N VAL A 311 -0.81 8.04 -12.73
CA VAL A 311 -0.67 7.75 -14.17
C VAL A 311 -0.26 8.98 -14.96
N ASP A 312 -0.82 10.16 -14.71
CA ASP A 312 -0.44 11.39 -15.44
C ASP A 312 1.02 11.75 -15.21
N LYS A 313 1.50 11.61 -13.96
CA LYS A 313 2.90 11.89 -13.59
C LYS A 313 3.87 10.91 -14.24
N ILE A 314 3.52 9.62 -14.23
CA ILE A 314 4.34 8.57 -14.83
C ILE A 314 4.33 8.69 -16.35
N TYR A 315 3.18 8.93 -16.95
CA TYR A 315 3.03 9.13 -18.38
C TYR A 315 3.84 10.33 -18.86
N ALA A 316 3.74 11.48 -18.17
CA ALA A 316 4.54 12.67 -18.47
C ALA A 316 6.05 12.44 -18.29
N ALA A 317 6.46 11.60 -17.33
CA ALA A 317 7.87 11.24 -17.15
C ALA A 317 8.37 10.30 -18.25
N LEU A 318 7.54 9.38 -18.74
CA LEU A 318 7.88 8.47 -19.83
C LEU A 318 7.98 9.21 -21.17
N THR A 319 7.00 10.06 -21.50
CA THR A 319 7.02 10.85 -22.76
C THR A 319 8.18 11.84 -22.83
N LYS A 320 8.67 12.33 -21.68
CA LYS A 320 9.84 13.22 -21.63
C LYS A 320 11.16 12.51 -21.94
N ASN A 321 11.27 11.22 -21.59
CA ASN A 321 12.53 10.48 -21.63
C ASN A 321 12.61 9.45 -22.75
N MET A 322 11.49 9.13 -23.41
CA MET A 322 11.38 8.13 -24.47
C MET A 322 10.67 8.72 -25.68
N ASP A 323 11.00 8.22 -26.86
CA ASP A 323 10.29 8.59 -28.09
C ASP A 323 8.86 8.05 -28.06
N GLU A 324 7.88 8.82 -28.56
CA GLU A 324 6.46 8.45 -28.53
C GLU A 324 6.17 7.12 -29.23
N ALA A 325 6.98 6.73 -30.22
CA ALA A 325 6.84 5.48 -30.95
C ALA A 325 7.22 4.23 -30.13
N GLU A 326 8.01 4.38 -29.07
CA GLU A 326 8.41 3.27 -28.18
C GLU A 326 7.45 3.14 -26.98
N LEU A 327 6.61 4.15 -26.75
CA LEU A 327 5.66 4.15 -25.66
C LEU A 327 4.49 3.21 -25.96
N THR A 328 4.30 2.21 -25.11
CA THR A 328 3.18 1.26 -25.22
C THR A 328 2.31 1.30 -23.97
N SER A 329 1.02 1.00 -24.14
CA SER A 329 0.06 0.92 -23.03
C SER A 329 0.50 -0.13 -21.99
N ASP A 330 1.16 -1.21 -22.42
CA ASP A 330 1.73 -2.23 -21.54
C ASP A 330 2.88 -1.70 -20.70
N MET A 331 3.75 -0.85 -21.27
CA MET A 331 4.82 -0.23 -20.51
C MET A 331 4.27 0.70 -19.43
N VAL A 332 3.24 1.50 -19.75
CA VAL A 332 2.57 2.36 -18.75
C VAL A 332 1.96 1.50 -17.64
N MET A 333 1.21 0.46 -17.99
CA MET A 333 0.61 -0.48 -17.04
C MET A 333 1.66 -1.11 -16.10
N LYS A 334 2.73 -1.69 -16.67
CA LYS A 334 3.81 -2.35 -15.91
C LYS A 334 4.55 -1.36 -15.01
N THR A 335 4.82 -0.15 -15.50
CA THR A 335 5.52 0.90 -14.74
C THR A 335 4.68 1.41 -13.58
N VAL A 336 3.38 1.67 -13.82
CA VAL A 336 2.44 2.09 -12.77
C VAL A 336 2.32 1.00 -11.71
N ALA A 337 2.12 -0.26 -12.10
CA ALA A 337 2.03 -1.38 -11.17
C ALA A 337 3.30 -1.50 -10.30
N LEU A 338 4.49 -1.41 -10.92
CA LEU A 338 5.77 -1.55 -10.21
C LEU A 338 6.00 -0.41 -9.20
N LEU A 339 5.74 0.83 -9.61
CA LEU A 339 5.98 2.01 -8.77
C LEU A 339 4.94 2.13 -7.66
N ALA A 340 3.66 1.89 -7.97
CA ALA A 340 2.58 1.99 -7.00
C ALA A 340 2.58 0.83 -5.99
N ALA A 341 3.08 -0.36 -6.37
CA ALA A 341 3.31 -1.47 -5.43
C ALA A 341 4.38 -1.18 -4.37
N ARG A 342 5.21 -0.16 -4.59
CA ARG A 342 6.30 0.22 -3.68
C ARG A 342 6.13 1.67 -3.26
N PRO A 343 5.07 2.00 -2.49
CA PRO A 343 4.85 3.35 -2.03
C PRO A 343 6.09 3.80 -1.26
N GLN A 344 6.61 4.96 -1.65
CA GLN A 344 7.84 5.44 -1.04
C GLN A 344 7.51 6.25 0.21
N HIS A 345 7.92 5.73 1.37
CA HIS A 345 7.75 6.43 2.65
C HIS A 345 8.64 7.68 2.81
N ARG A 346 9.58 7.90 1.88
CA ARG A 346 10.52 9.03 1.91
C ARG A 346 10.42 9.83 0.61
N THR A 347 10.40 11.15 0.74
CA THR A 347 10.40 12.07 -0.39
C THR A 347 11.71 11.96 -1.19
N ARG A 348 11.61 11.89 -2.52
CA ARG A 348 12.76 12.00 -3.43
C ARG A 348 12.88 13.44 -3.89
N PHE A 349 14.11 13.90 -4.00
CA PHE A 349 14.43 15.20 -4.56
C PHE A 349 15.47 15.00 -5.66
N GLU A 350 15.32 15.73 -6.75
CA GLU A 350 16.39 15.83 -7.74
C GLU A 350 17.55 16.61 -7.12
N LEU A 351 18.76 16.09 -7.29
CA LEU A 351 19.96 16.81 -6.86
C LEU A 351 20.19 18.00 -7.80
N PRO A 352 20.58 19.18 -7.28
CA PRO A 352 20.98 20.28 -8.14
C PRO A 352 22.19 19.88 -9.00
N GLN A 353 22.43 20.59 -10.09
CA GLN A 353 23.66 20.40 -10.86
C GLN A 353 24.87 20.74 -10.00
N LEU A 354 25.64 19.71 -9.64
CA LEU A 354 26.87 19.83 -8.86
C LEU A 354 28.07 19.96 -9.80
N GLY A 355 29.03 20.82 -9.44
CA GLY A 355 30.30 20.91 -10.19
C GLY A 355 31.12 19.63 -10.05
N GLU A 356 31.54 19.06 -11.18
CA GLU A 356 32.22 17.75 -11.24
C GLU A 356 33.70 17.83 -11.65
N GLU A 357 34.30 19.02 -11.67
CA GLU A 357 35.63 19.21 -12.26
C GLU A 357 36.77 18.78 -11.32
N HIS A 358 36.69 19.15 -10.04
CA HIS A 358 37.84 19.04 -9.12
C HIS A 358 37.51 18.41 -7.76
N SER A 359 36.25 18.37 -7.35
CA SER A 359 35.81 17.93 -6.01
C SER A 359 35.01 16.62 -6.03
N VAL A 360 35.09 15.86 -7.12
CA VAL A 360 34.35 14.60 -7.27
C VAL A 360 35.27 13.42 -7.54
N ILE A 361 35.00 12.30 -6.88
CA ILE A 361 35.58 11.01 -7.19
C ILE A 361 34.51 10.21 -7.94
N LYS A 362 34.86 9.73 -9.14
CA LYS A 362 33.95 8.96 -10.00
C LYS A 362 34.45 7.52 -10.06
N LEU A 363 33.61 6.59 -9.60
CA LEU A 363 33.84 5.16 -9.68
C LEU A 363 32.81 4.59 -10.64
N ALA A 364 33.27 4.07 -11.78
CA ALA A 364 32.39 3.54 -12.81
C ALA A 364 31.86 2.15 -12.44
N ALA A 365 30.69 1.82 -12.97
CA ALA A 365 30.10 0.49 -12.90
C ALA A 365 31.04 -0.56 -13.52
N GLN A 366 31.05 -1.77 -12.94
CA GLN A 366 31.90 -2.87 -13.39
C GLN A 366 31.50 -3.39 -14.79
N SER A 367 30.20 -3.37 -15.11
CA SER A 367 29.64 -3.79 -16.38
C SER A 367 28.90 -2.63 -17.05
N GLY A 368 29.35 -2.24 -18.24
CA GLY A 368 28.71 -1.18 -19.03
C GLY A 368 27.48 -1.64 -19.84
N SER A 369 27.24 -2.95 -19.96
CA SER A 369 26.10 -3.50 -20.73
C SER A 369 24.87 -3.81 -19.86
N SER A 370 25.05 -3.86 -18.54
CA SER A 370 23.99 -4.14 -17.58
C SER A 370 23.51 -2.85 -16.92
N PRO A 371 22.24 -2.77 -16.47
CA PRO A 371 21.78 -1.61 -15.71
C PRO A 371 22.68 -1.41 -14.48
N ALA A 372 23.03 -0.15 -14.22
CA ALA A 372 23.86 0.24 -13.09
C ALA A 372 23.05 1.09 -12.11
N LEU A 373 23.31 0.92 -10.82
CA LEU A 373 22.76 1.79 -9.79
C LEU A 373 23.58 3.08 -9.73
N ASP A 374 22.91 4.24 -9.81
CA ASP A 374 23.57 5.53 -9.63
C ASP A 374 23.56 5.92 -8.15
N VAL A 375 24.75 5.95 -7.54
CA VAL A 375 24.97 6.29 -6.14
C VAL A 375 25.68 7.64 -6.07
N VAL A 376 25.00 8.66 -5.55
CA VAL A 376 25.59 9.98 -5.32
C VAL A 376 25.77 10.21 -3.84
N VAL A 377 27.00 10.50 -3.43
CA VAL A 377 27.38 10.75 -2.05
C VAL A 377 27.95 12.14 -1.95
N VAL A 378 27.38 12.98 -1.10
CA VAL A 378 27.93 14.30 -0.76
C VAL A 378 28.41 14.22 0.68
N VAL A 379 29.71 14.38 0.89
CA VAL A 379 30.31 14.16 2.20
C VAL A 379 31.45 15.13 2.47
N ASP A 380 31.54 15.61 3.70
CA ASP A 380 32.72 16.29 4.20
C ASP A 380 33.79 15.24 4.55
N PRO A 381 34.96 15.23 3.87
CA PRO A 381 36.00 14.22 4.10
C PRO A 381 36.51 14.15 5.54
N VAL A 382 36.37 15.22 6.33
CA VAL A 382 36.79 15.24 7.74
C VAL A 382 35.63 14.99 8.71
N SER A 383 34.50 14.48 8.25
CA SER A 383 33.36 14.12 9.09
C SER A 383 33.42 12.66 9.58
N ARG A 384 32.76 12.36 10.70
CA ARG A 384 32.55 10.97 11.17
C ARG A 384 31.77 10.14 10.16
N GLY A 385 30.86 10.76 9.42
CA GLY A 385 30.09 10.12 8.34
C GLY A 385 31.00 9.59 7.22
N ALA A 386 32.03 10.36 6.85
CA ALA A 386 33.02 9.94 5.85
C ALA A 386 33.76 8.67 6.26
N GLN A 387 34.14 8.55 7.54
CA GLN A 387 34.83 7.38 8.07
C GLN A 387 33.99 6.10 7.94
N LYS A 388 32.65 6.22 8.08
CA LYS A 388 31.71 5.11 7.94
C LYS A 388 31.38 4.78 6.49
N ILE A 389 31.13 5.80 5.65
CA ILE A 389 30.63 5.58 4.29
C ILE A 389 31.69 5.02 3.34
N GLY A 390 32.97 5.35 3.54
CA GLY A 390 34.05 4.89 2.65
C GLY A 390 34.08 3.36 2.46
N PRO A 391 34.22 2.57 3.55
CA PRO A 391 34.19 1.11 3.47
C PRO A 391 32.88 0.56 2.91
N ILE A 392 31.73 1.17 3.23
CA ILE A 392 30.42 0.76 2.69
C ILE A 392 30.38 0.92 1.16
N LEU A 393 30.86 2.05 0.63
CA LEU A 393 30.92 2.29 -0.81
C LEU A 393 31.87 1.33 -1.51
N SER A 394 32.99 0.99 -0.86
CA SER A 394 33.92 -0.01 -1.39
C SER A 394 33.27 -1.37 -1.53
N VAL A 395 32.51 -1.82 -0.52
CA VAL A 395 31.76 -3.08 -0.61
C VAL A 395 30.68 -3.01 -1.68
N LEU A 396 29.88 -1.93 -1.70
CA LEU A 396 28.84 -1.73 -2.71
C LEU A 396 29.38 -1.78 -4.14
N GLN A 397 30.53 -1.15 -4.39
CA GLN A 397 31.21 -1.17 -5.69
C GLN A 397 31.62 -2.59 -6.10
N HIS A 398 32.01 -3.44 -5.15
CA HIS A 398 32.44 -4.81 -5.42
C HIS A 398 31.25 -5.76 -5.61
N THR A 399 30.19 -5.59 -4.81
CA THR A 399 29.05 -6.52 -4.78
C THR A 399 27.97 -6.20 -5.81
N THR A 400 27.85 -4.94 -6.24
CA THR A 400 26.77 -4.49 -7.14
C THR A 400 27.30 -3.66 -8.31
N ASN A 401 26.61 -3.72 -9.45
CA ASN A 401 26.94 -2.89 -10.59
C ASN A 401 26.45 -1.46 -10.35
N CYS A 402 27.33 -0.55 -9.92
CA CYS A 402 26.96 0.82 -9.57
C CYS A 402 27.94 1.88 -10.07
N ASN A 403 27.41 3.02 -10.51
CA ASN A 403 28.20 4.24 -10.72
C ASN A 403 28.18 5.07 -9.44
N ILE A 404 29.32 5.21 -8.79
CA ILE A 404 29.44 6.00 -7.56
C ILE A 404 30.08 7.35 -7.87
N ARG A 405 29.41 8.44 -7.50
CA ARG A 405 29.95 9.80 -7.53
C ARG A 405 30.04 10.33 -6.10
N ILE A 406 31.26 10.58 -5.64
CA ILE A 406 31.54 11.08 -4.28
C ILE A 406 31.97 12.53 -4.39
N PHE A 407 31.10 13.45 -3.98
CA PHE A 407 31.37 14.88 -3.88
C PHE A 407 31.96 15.19 -2.51
N LEU A 408 33.17 15.75 -2.51
CA LEU A 408 33.86 16.21 -1.32
C LEU A 408 33.44 17.66 -1.03
N ASN A 409 32.59 17.84 -0.02
CA ASN A 409 32.06 19.14 0.38
C ASN A 409 32.59 19.50 1.77
N CYS A 410 33.76 20.12 1.80
CA CYS A 410 34.44 20.50 3.04
C CYS A 410 33.78 21.73 3.69
N ILE A 411 33.84 21.79 5.01
CA ILE A 411 33.53 23.02 5.76
C ILE A 411 34.78 23.91 5.77
N ASP A 412 34.63 25.20 5.43
CA ASP A 412 35.75 26.15 5.32
C ASP A 412 36.50 26.34 6.64
N LYS A 413 35.78 26.40 7.76
CA LYS A 413 36.34 26.67 9.09
C LYS A 413 35.76 25.73 10.12
N HIS A 414 36.65 25.04 10.82
CA HIS A 414 36.31 24.30 12.02
C HIS A 414 36.76 25.08 13.26
N SER A 415 35.89 25.16 14.25
CA SER A 415 36.22 25.74 15.56
C SER A 415 37.15 24.84 16.38
N ASP A 416 37.20 23.54 16.05
CA ASP A 416 37.93 22.50 16.76
C ASP A 416 38.35 21.40 15.75
N MET A 417 39.25 20.51 16.15
CA MET A 417 39.66 19.37 15.33
C MET A 417 38.47 18.43 15.09
N PRO A 418 38.05 18.20 13.81
CA PRO A 418 36.80 17.52 13.50
C PRO A 418 36.85 16.01 13.76
N LEU A 419 38.00 15.37 13.53
CA LEU A 419 38.23 13.96 13.81
C LEU A 419 39.20 13.82 14.97
N LYS A 420 38.74 13.29 16.11
CA LYS A 420 39.55 13.04 17.31
C LYS A 420 39.79 11.56 17.59
N SER A 421 39.33 10.69 16.69
CA SER A 421 39.33 9.24 16.87
C SER A 421 39.80 8.52 15.60
N PHE A 422 40.48 7.40 15.80
CA PHE A 422 40.76 6.44 14.75
C PHE A 422 39.55 5.53 14.56
N TYR A 423 39.21 5.22 13.31
CA TYR A 423 38.00 4.46 12.99
C TYR A 423 38.29 3.35 11.98
N ARG A 424 37.66 2.19 12.18
CA ARG A 424 37.63 1.08 11.23
C ARG A 424 36.21 0.53 11.19
N TYR A 425 35.68 0.41 9.98
CA TYR A 425 34.40 -0.26 9.75
C TYR A 425 34.66 -1.72 9.39
N VAL A 426 33.96 -2.64 10.05
CA VAL A 426 34.18 -4.09 9.90
C VAL A 426 33.16 -4.62 8.91
N VAL A 427 33.54 -4.65 7.63
CA VAL A 427 32.74 -5.21 6.54
C VAL A 427 33.68 -5.68 5.43
N GLU A 428 33.39 -6.84 4.84
CA GLU A 428 34.15 -7.41 3.72
C GLU A 428 33.16 -7.76 2.61
N PRO A 429 33.56 -7.65 1.32
CA PRO A 429 32.67 -7.93 0.20
C PRO A 429 32.42 -9.42 -0.01
N GLU A 430 33.32 -10.28 0.47
CA GLU A 430 33.28 -11.73 0.26
C GLU A 430 33.59 -12.48 1.55
N VAL A 431 33.09 -13.71 1.63
CA VAL A 431 33.36 -14.62 2.75
C VAL A 431 34.77 -15.19 2.61
N THR A 432 35.55 -15.17 3.69
CA THR A 432 36.90 -15.73 3.73
C THR A 432 36.89 -17.16 4.27
N PHE A 433 37.74 -18.01 3.69
CA PHE A 433 37.93 -19.39 4.10
C PHE A 433 39.38 -19.65 4.53
N THR A 434 39.54 -20.50 5.53
CA THR A 434 40.84 -21.04 5.94
C THR A 434 41.41 -21.98 4.88
N PRO A 435 42.74 -22.22 4.85
CA PRO A 435 43.35 -23.19 3.94
C PRO A 435 42.76 -24.61 4.05
N GLU A 436 42.21 -24.95 5.22
CA GLU A 436 41.54 -26.23 5.50
C GLU A 436 40.07 -26.26 5.00
N GLY A 437 39.59 -25.22 4.33
CA GLY A 437 38.24 -25.13 3.77
C GLY A 437 37.15 -24.79 4.79
N ARG A 438 37.50 -24.46 6.04
CA ARG A 438 36.55 -23.97 7.04
C ARG A 438 36.31 -22.48 6.87
N LEU A 439 35.12 -22.00 7.25
CA LEU A 439 34.83 -20.57 7.30
C LEU A 439 35.88 -19.86 8.18
N GLY A 440 36.43 -18.75 7.70
CA GLY A 440 37.37 -17.94 8.47
C GLY A 440 36.71 -17.33 9.71
N PRO A 441 37.49 -16.80 10.67
CA PRO A 441 36.95 -16.18 11.89
C PRO A 441 36.15 -14.89 11.66
N GLY A 442 35.89 -14.53 10.40
CA GLY A 442 35.18 -13.32 10.01
C GLY A 442 36.08 -12.08 9.95
N PRO A 443 35.49 -10.94 9.57
CA PRO A 443 36.21 -9.67 9.52
C PRO A 443 36.54 -9.17 10.94
N LEU A 444 37.72 -8.57 11.11
CA LEU A 444 38.18 -8.03 12.39
C LEU A 444 38.68 -6.59 12.24
N ALA A 445 38.47 -5.77 13.27
CA ALA A 445 39.04 -4.43 13.31
C ALA A 445 40.50 -4.48 13.79
N ARG A 446 41.45 -4.25 12.88
CA ARG A 446 42.87 -4.15 13.22
C ARG A 446 43.38 -2.72 13.12
N PHE A 447 43.92 -2.21 14.22
CA PHE A 447 44.61 -0.93 14.28
C PHE A 447 46.11 -1.17 14.36
N SER A 448 46.83 -0.83 13.29
CA SER A 448 48.29 -0.96 13.23
C SER A 448 48.93 0.42 13.29
N ASN A 449 50.15 0.50 13.86
CA ASN A 449 50.94 1.75 13.95
C ASN A 449 50.21 2.89 14.67
N MET A 450 49.51 2.56 15.77
CA MET A 450 48.85 3.55 16.63
C MET A 450 49.88 4.30 17.48
N PRO A 451 49.65 5.59 17.80
CA PRO A 451 50.55 6.37 18.63
C PRO A 451 50.61 5.78 20.06
N PRO A 452 51.81 5.54 20.64
CA PRO A 452 51.92 4.79 21.89
C PRO A 452 51.65 5.60 23.17
N ALA A 453 51.89 6.92 23.11
CA ALA A 453 51.82 7.83 24.26
C ALA A 453 50.40 8.28 24.70
N PRO A 454 49.44 8.58 23.80
CA PRO A 454 48.12 9.06 24.23
C PRO A 454 47.31 7.95 24.88
N LEU A 455 46.44 8.35 25.81
CA LEU A 455 45.40 7.48 26.37
C LEU A 455 44.29 7.31 25.33
N LEU A 456 43.96 6.07 25.02
CA LEU A 456 42.97 5.69 24.01
C LEU A 456 41.80 4.93 24.66
N THR A 457 40.59 5.19 24.18
CA THR A 457 39.39 4.43 24.56
C THR A 457 38.92 3.64 23.35
N GLN A 458 38.67 2.34 23.53
CA GLN A 458 38.06 1.52 22.50
C GLN A 458 36.54 1.61 22.59
N ASN A 459 35.91 2.22 21.58
CA ASN A 459 34.46 2.29 21.47
C ASN A 459 33.95 1.50 20.26
N MET A 460 32.81 0.82 20.43
CA MET A 460 32.14 0.06 19.38
C MET A 460 30.94 0.83 18.84
N HIS A 461 30.98 1.15 17.54
CA HIS A 461 29.85 1.76 16.84
C HIS A 461 29.00 0.68 16.18
N VAL A 462 27.93 0.27 16.85
CA VAL A 462 27.00 -0.77 16.39
C VAL A 462 25.68 -0.15 15.91
N PRO A 463 24.85 -0.86 15.14
CA PRO A 463 23.47 -0.47 14.89
C PRO A 463 22.69 -0.24 16.19
N ASP A 464 21.72 0.67 16.18
CA ASP A 464 21.00 1.08 17.40
C ASP A 464 20.21 -0.06 18.05
N ASN A 465 19.78 -1.06 17.27
CA ASN A 465 19.05 -2.22 17.74
C ASN A 465 19.96 -3.37 18.25
N TRP A 466 21.27 -3.16 18.36
CA TRP A 466 22.23 -4.17 18.82
C TRP A 466 22.73 -3.84 20.23
N LEU A 467 22.67 -4.83 21.12
CA LEU A 467 23.27 -4.75 22.45
C LEU A 467 24.52 -5.61 22.49
N VAL A 468 25.68 -4.94 22.56
CA VAL A 468 26.99 -5.58 22.46
C VAL A 468 27.76 -5.37 23.77
N GLU A 469 28.36 -6.45 24.27
CA GLU A 469 29.17 -6.44 25.50
C GLU A 469 30.59 -6.95 25.23
N ALA A 470 31.56 -6.48 26.03
CA ALA A 470 32.93 -6.97 26.00
C ALA A 470 33.05 -8.25 26.84
N VAL A 471 33.29 -9.39 26.19
CA VAL A 471 33.33 -10.71 26.85
C VAL A 471 34.74 -11.09 27.29
N ALA A 472 35.74 -10.71 26.51
CA ALA A 472 37.13 -11.01 26.83
C ALA A 472 38.06 -9.84 26.49
N SER A 473 38.70 -9.28 27.50
CA SER A 473 39.91 -8.48 27.32
C SER A 473 40.77 -8.53 28.60
N PRO A 474 42.10 -8.72 28.48
CA PRO A 474 43.00 -8.63 29.63
C PRO A 474 43.33 -7.17 30.02
N TYR A 475 42.92 -6.18 29.21
CA TYR A 475 43.22 -4.77 29.42
C TYR A 475 41.94 -3.96 29.68
N ASP A 476 42.08 -2.81 30.33
CA ASP A 476 41.01 -1.82 30.47
C ASP A 476 40.81 -1.11 29.12
N LEU A 477 39.60 -1.27 28.54
CA LEU A 477 39.26 -0.74 27.22
C LEU A 477 38.97 0.77 27.24
N ASP A 478 38.72 1.35 28.41
CA ASP A 478 38.48 2.78 28.55
C ASP A 478 39.80 3.57 28.63
N ASN A 479 40.87 2.94 29.13
CA ASN A 479 42.15 3.57 29.46
C ASN A 479 43.35 2.84 28.83
N ILE A 480 43.35 2.67 27.52
CA ILE A 480 44.42 1.98 26.80
C ILE A 480 45.61 2.92 26.59
N ARG A 481 46.72 2.65 27.27
CA ARG A 481 48.02 3.31 27.05
C ARG A 481 49.02 2.32 26.46
N LEU A 482 49.25 2.42 25.16
CA LEU A 482 49.97 1.40 24.39
C LEU A 482 51.45 1.24 24.79
N GLU A 483 52.08 2.27 25.37
CA GLU A 483 53.44 2.15 25.93
C GLU A 483 53.53 1.26 27.19
N GLU A 484 52.40 1.01 27.87
CA GLU A 484 52.31 0.14 29.04
C GLU A 484 51.91 -1.30 28.67
N VAL A 485 51.60 -1.54 27.39
CA VAL A 485 51.17 -2.84 26.87
C VAL A 485 52.38 -3.61 26.34
N GLU A 486 52.61 -4.83 26.83
CA GLU A 486 53.76 -5.65 26.44
C GLU A 486 53.70 -6.14 24.98
N SER A 487 52.50 -6.28 24.42
CA SER A 487 52.30 -6.80 23.06
C SER A 487 51.11 -6.14 22.34
N VAL A 488 50.07 -6.91 22.01
CA VAL A 488 48.90 -6.45 21.26
C VAL A 488 47.70 -6.43 22.22
N VAL A 489 46.94 -5.35 22.18
CA VAL A 489 45.63 -5.30 22.84
C VAL A 489 44.64 -6.12 22.03
N HIS A 490 44.11 -7.18 22.63
CA HIS A 490 43.01 -7.96 22.06
C HIS A 490 41.77 -7.80 22.94
N SER A 491 40.66 -7.47 22.29
CA SER A 491 39.31 -7.50 22.87
C SER A 491 38.39 -8.34 21.99
N GLN A 492 37.46 -9.04 22.63
CA GLN A 492 36.39 -9.79 21.99
C GLN A 492 35.06 -9.26 22.53
N PHE A 493 34.15 -8.97 21.60
CA PHE A 493 32.81 -8.48 21.88
C PHE A 493 31.79 -9.50 21.39
N GLU A 494 30.69 -9.61 22.11
CA GLU A 494 29.57 -10.48 21.76
C GLU A 494 28.31 -9.63 21.58
N LEU A 495 27.56 -9.92 20.52
CA LEU A 495 26.20 -9.41 20.34
C LEU A 495 25.28 -10.27 21.22
N GLU A 496 24.99 -9.78 22.42
CA GLU A 496 24.24 -10.53 23.42
C GLU A 496 22.74 -10.53 23.11
N TYR A 497 22.20 -9.40 22.66
CA TYR A 497 20.79 -9.25 22.33
C TYR A 497 20.58 -8.31 21.13
N LEU A 498 19.43 -8.52 20.48
CA LEU A 498 18.77 -7.56 19.62
C LEU A 498 17.66 -6.87 20.40
N LEU A 499 17.49 -5.57 20.20
CA LEU A 499 16.40 -4.82 20.82
C LEU A 499 15.10 -5.02 20.02
N LEU A 500 14.06 -5.44 20.74
CA LEU A 500 12.68 -5.33 20.29
C LEU A 500 12.13 -4.03 20.87
N GLU A 501 11.88 -3.05 20.01
CA GLU A 501 11.34 -1.76 20.38
C GLU A 501 9.96 -1.55 19.78
N GLY A 502 9.15 -0.74 20.45
CA GLY A 502 7.82 -0.41 19.97
C GLY A 502 7.23 0.80 20.67
N HIS A 503 6.11 1.25 20.14
CA HIS A 503 5.32 2.34 20.67
C HIS A 503 3.93 1.81 21.04
N CYS A 504 3.46 2.17 22.23
CA CYS A 504 2.18 1.75 22.77
C CYS A 504 1.32 2.98 23.07
N PHE A 505 0.07 2.97 22.59
CA PHE A 505 -0.89 4.04 22.79
C PHE A 505 -2.23 3.46 23.22
N GLU A 506 -2.93 4.17 24.10
CA GLU A 506 -4.30 3.84 24.48
C GLU A 506 -5.26 4.12 23.31
N SER A 507 -6.18 3.20 23.02
CA SER A 507 -7.03 3.27 21.82
C SER A 507 -8.00 4.44 21.79
N THR A 508 -8.48 4.87 22.96
CA THR A 508 -9.52 5.92 23.08
C THR A 508 -8.90 7.31 23.12
N LEU A 509 -7.88 7.50 23.96
CA LEU A 509 -7.29 8.82 24.20
C LEU A 509 -6.03 9.08 23.38
N GLY A 510 -5.50 8.07 22.68
CA GLY A 510 -4.23 8.16 21.93
C GLY A 510 -2.99 8.42 22.81
N ASN A 511 -3.16 8.44 24.13
CA ASN A 511 -2.10 8.79 25.06
C ASN A 511 -1.21 7.57 25.38
N PRO A 512 0.11 7.78 25.59
CA PRO A 512 0.99 6.74 26.11
C PRO A 512 0.54 6.20 27.48
N PRO A 513 0.28 4.88 27.63
CA PRO A 513 -0.10 4.28 28.91
C PRO A 513 1.12 4.14 29.82
N ARG A 514 1.54 5.26 30.43
CA ARG A 514 2.76 5.34 31.25
C ARG A 514 2.76 4.32 32.38
N GLY A 515 3.82 3.52 32.44
CA GLY A 515 4.02 2.52 33.48
C GLY A 515 3.26 1.21 33.24
N LEU A 516 2.60 1.05 32.09
CA LEU A 516 2.10 -0.25 31.64
C LEU A 516 3.26 -1.24 31.57
N GLN A 517 3.09 -2.39 32.21
CA GLN A 517 4.11 -3.43 32.29
C GLN A 517 3.88 -4.46 31.19
N ILE A 518 4.92 -4.70 30.40
CA ILE A 518 4.91 -5.66 29.30
C ILE A 518 5.95 -6.74 29.59
N THR A 519 5.60 -7.98 29.25
CA THR A 519 6.48 -9.15 29.35
C THR A 519 6.70 -9.78 27.98
N LEU A 520 7.91 -10.26 27.74
CA LEU A 520 8.29 -11.03 26.56
C LEU A 520 8.76 -12.42 27.00
N GLY A 521 8.32 -13.45 26.29
CA GLY A 521 8.74 -14.82 26.54
C GLY A 521 8.45 -15.74 25.38
N THR A 522 8.60 -17.03 25.60
CA THR A 522 8.27 -18.09 24.64
C THR A 522 6.96 -18.78 25.05
N GLU A 523 6.40 -19.65 24.20
CA GLU A 523 5.22 -20.45 24.59
C GLU A 523 5.51 -21.37 25.80
N VAL A 524 6.76 -21.80 25.97
CA VAL A 524 7.20 -22.65 27.09
C VAL A 524 7.43 -21.83 28.35
N GLU A 525 8.04 -20.66 28.21
CA GLU A 525 8.34 -19.75 29.32
C GLU A 525 7.83 -18.34 28.98
N PRO A 526 6.59 -18.01 29.36
CA PRO A 526 5.92 -16.78 28.91
C PRO A 526 6.49 -15.48 29.48
N VAL A 527 7.32 -15.54 30.53
CA VAL A 527 7.88 -14.35 31.18
C VAL A 527 9.38 -14.53 31.33
N GLN A 528 10.14 -14.07 30.34
CA GLN A 528 11.61 -14.07 30.37
C GLN A 528 12.16 -12.65 30.60
N MET A 529 11.59 -11.67 29.91
CA MET A 529 11.99 -10.26 30.00
C MET A 529 10.79 -9.40 30.33
N ASP A 530 11.00 -8.32 31.07
CA ASP A 530 9.98 -7.34 31.39
C ASP A 530 10.46 -5.91 31.16
N THR A 531 9.52 -5.04 30.81
CA THR A 531 9.78 -3.61 30.64
C THR A 531 8.52 -2.81 30.98
N ILE A 532 8.68 -1.50 31.05
CA ILE A 532 7.56 -0.57 31.22
C ILE A 532 7.46 0.39 30.03
N VAL A 533 6.23 0.74 29.69
CA VAL A 533 5.94 1.78 28.69
C VAL A 533 6.29 3.14 29.26
N MET A 534 7.13 3.88 28.53
CA MET A 534 7.53 5.23 28.90
C MET A 534 6.48 6.27 28.50
N ALA A 535 6.46 7.39 29.23
CA ALA A 535 5.54 8.50 28.93
C ALA A 535 5.83 9.17 27.57
N ASN A 536 7.10 9.17 27.16
CA ASN A 536 7.52 9.80 25.91
C ASN A 536 7.18 8.85 24.75
N LEU A 537 6.23 9.25 23.90
CA LEU A 537 5.82 8.52 22.69
C LEU A 537 5.41 7.06 22.93
N GLY A 538 5.05 6.67 24.16
CA GLY A 538 4.67 5.29 24.47
C GLY A 538 5.78 4.28 24.23
N TYR A 539 7.05 4.72 24.24
CA TYR A 539 8.16 3.86 23.87
C TYR A 539 8.40 2.76 24.91
N PHE A 540 8.65 1.55 24.44
CA PHE A 540 9.17 0.45 25.24
C PHE A 540 10.28 -0.28 24.46
N GLN A 541 11.20 -0.90 25.20
CA GLN A 541 12.25 -1.73 24.64
C GLN A 541 12.43 -3.00 25.48
N LEU A 542 12.65 -4.11 24.80
CA LEU A 542 12.89 -5.43 25.35
C LEU A 542 14.14 -6.02 24.68
N LYS A 543 14.87 -6.85 25.43
CA LYS A 543 16.02 -7.59 24.91
C LYS A 543 15.52 -8.93 24.37
N ALA A 544 15.88 -9.26 23.14
CA ALA A 544 15.46 -10.50 22.49
C ALA A 544 16.60 -11.09 21.67
N ASN A 545 16.51 -12.38 21.36
CA ASN A 545 17.37 -13.07 20.40
C ASN A 545 16.54 -13.54 19.22
N PRO A 546 17.13 -13.88 18.05
CA PRO A 546 16.38 -14.42 16.93
C PRO A 546 15.55 -15.65 17.36
N GLY A 547 14.23 -15.57 17.21
CA GLY A 547 13.30 -16.59 17.69
C GLY A 547 11.86 -16.10 17.60
N ALA A 548 10.90 -17.00 17.87
CA ALA A 548 9.50 -16.65 17.98
C ALA A 548 9.17 -16.27 19.42
N TRP A 549 8.72 -15.03 19.62
CA TRP A 549 8.43 -14.47 20.92
C TRP A 549 6.94 -14.20 21.09
N VAL A 550 6.48 -14.25 22.34
CA VAL A 550 5.12 -13.90 22.72
C VAL A 550 5.17 -12.68 23.64
N LEU A 551 4.55 -11.59 23.19
CA LEU A 551 4.44 -10.35 23.96
C LEU A 551 3.09 -10.30 24.66
N ARG A 552 3.09 -10.02 25.97
CA ARG A 552 1.88 -9.97 26.80
C ARG A 552 1.94 -8.84 27.81
N LEU A 553 0.77 -8.39 28.27
CA LEU A 553 0.70 -7.56 29.47
C LEU A 553 1.09 -8.39 30.70
N ARG A 554 1.84 -7.78 31.61
CA ARG A 554 2.19 -8.43 32.86
C ARG A 554 0.93 -8.66 33.69
N GLN A 555 0.78 -9.88 34.19
CA GLN A 555 -0.32 -10.26 35.08
C GLN A 555 -0.34 -9.37 36.34
N GLY A 556 -1.54 -8.93 36.72
CA GLY A 556 -1.78 -7.94 37.77
C GLY A 556 -2.37 -6.65 37.19
N ARG A 557 -2.06 -5.51 37.82
CA ARG A 557 -2.74 -4.23 37.54
C ARG A 557 -2.75 -3.81 36.06
N SER A 558 -1.71 -4.17 35.29
CA SER A 558 -1.69 -3.88 33.85
C SER A 558 -2.74 -4.68 33.09
N ALA A 559 -2.80 -5.99 33.29
CA ALA A 559 -3.81 -6.86 32.66
C ALA A 559 -5.23 -6.68 33.24
N ASP A 560 -5.36 -6.17 34.48
CA ASP A 560 -6.67 -5.90 35.10
C ASP A 560 -7.34 -4.65 34.52
N ILE A 561 -6.56 -3.70 33.99
CA ILE A 561 -7.03 -2.38 33.54
C ILE A 561 -7.00 -2.27 32.01
N PHE A 562 -5.99 -2.85 31.37
CA PHE A 562 -5.76 -2.72 29.94
C PHE A 562 -5.83 -4.09 29.25
N ASP A 563 -6.28 -4.06 28.01
CA ASP A 563 -6.19 -5.17 27.07
C ASP A 563 -5.58 -4.65 25.76
N ILE A 564 -4.90 -5.53 25.01
CA ILE A 564 -4.28 -5.14 23.74
C ILE A 564 -5.28 -5.41 22.61
N THR A 565 -5.86 -4.35 22.07
CA THR A 565 -6.90 -4.43 21.03
C THR A 565 -6.32 -4.57 19.62
N SER A 566 -5.20 -3.90 19.34
CA SER A 566 -4.53 -3.91 18.04
C SER A 566 -3.02 -3.85 18.19
N HIS A 567 -2.30 -4.42 17.22
CA HIS A 567 -0.85 -4.38 17.14
C HIS A 567 -0.42 -4.32 15.66
N GLU A 568 0.72 -3.71 15.39
CA GLU A 568 1.31 -3.61 14.05
C GLU A 568 2.68 -4.30 14.04
N GLY A 569 3.08 -4.84 12.89
CA GLY A 569 4.41 -5.44 12.71
C GLY A 569 4.63 -6.81 13.37
N SER A 570 3.55 -7.53 13.70
CA SER A 570 3.57 -8.90 14.22
C SER A 570 3.15 -9.93 13.17
N ASP A 571 3.45 -11.20 13.40
CA ASP A 571 3.02 -12.32 12.54
C ASP A 571 1.55 -12.75 12.78
N THR A 572 0.92 -12.28 13.86
CA THR A 572 -0.47 -12.60 14.20
C THR A 572 -1.47 -11.64 13.55
N PRO A 573 -2.70 -12.09 13.22
CA PRO A 573 -3.76 -11.21 12.71
C PRO A 573 -4.17 -10.15 13.74
N GLU A 574 -4.63 -8.99 13.27
CA GLU A 574 -5.29 -7.99 14.10
C GLU A 574 -6.46 -8.65 14.86
N ASN A 575 -6.52 -8.45 16.19
CA ASN A 575 -7.45 -9.08 17.17
C ASN A 575 -7.05 -10.47 17.71
N SER A 576 -5.82 -10.95 17.48
CA SER A 576 -5.30 -12.11 18.21
C SER A 576 -4.99 -11.75 19.66
N THR A 577 -5.41 -12.58 20.62
CA THR A 577 -5.06 -12.42 22.05
C THR A 577 -3.58 -12.71 22.31
N ASP A 578 -2.94 -13.49 21.44
CA ASP A 578 -1.51 -13.76 21.48
C ASP A 578 -0.80 -12.92 20.42
N ILE A 579 0.16 -12.10 20.87
CA ILE A 579 1.01 -11.29 19.98
C ILE A 579 2.29 -12.07 19.75
N LYS A 580 2.46 -12.61 18.54
CA LYS A 580 3.67 -13.34 18.16
C LYS A 580 4.58 -12.43 17.32
N ALA A 581 5.80 -12.26 17.79
CA ALA A 581 6.83 -11.39 17.21
C ALA A 581 8.07 -12.19 16.80
#